data_AF-A0A956W5C5-F1
#
_entry.id   AF-A0A956W5C5-F1
#
_cell.length_a   1.000
_cell.length_b   1.000
_cell.length_c   1.000
_cell.angle_alpha   90.00
_cell.angle_beta   90.00
_cell.angle_gamma   90.00
#
_symmetry.space_group_name_H-M   'P 1'
#
loop_
_entity.id
_entity.type
_entity.pdbx_description
1 polymer ?
#
loop_
_entity_poly.entity_id
_entity_poly.type
_entity_poly.pdbx_seq_one_letter_code
_entity_poly.pdbx_strand_id
1 'polypeptide(L)' 'MTDPAPDTARVFVACEVPAEVQRTIREITDKLKVTSGDDVRWVRPDSVHVTLKFLGEVP' A
#
# COMPACT_ATOMS: atom_id res chain seq x y z
N MET A 1 27.57 -15.87 20.50
CA MET A 1 26.70 -16.64 19.60
C MET A 1 25.32 -16.02 19.72
N THR A 2 25.03 -15.04 18.89
CA THR A 2 23.75 -14.31 18.93
C THR A 2 22.81 -15.07 18.00
N ASP A 3 21.77 -15.70 18.55
CA ASP A 3 20.68 -16.24 17.73
C ASP A 3 20.10 -15.10 16.88
N PRO A 4 19.85 -15.30 15.57
CA PRO A 4 19.10 -14.32 14.79
C PRO A 4 17.73 -14.17 15.42
N ALA A 5 17.33 -12.92 15.70
CA ALA A 5 15.96 -12.63 16.11
C ALA A 5 14.99 -13.21 15.06
N PRO A 6 13.85 -13.79 15.47
CA PRO A 6 12.87 -14.30 14.51
C PRO A 6 12.49 -13.18 13.53
N ASP A 7 12.33 -13.53 12.24
CA ASP A 7 11.92 -12.61 11.18
C ASP A 7 10.50 -12.12 11.45
N THR A 8 10.34 -11.06 12.23
CA THR A 8 9.02 -10.52 12.57
C THR A 8 8.47 -9.67 11.43
N ALA A 9 7.22 -9.91 11.05
CA ALA A 9 6.50 -9.13 10.06
C ALA A 9 5.47 -8.21 10.72
N ARG A 10 5.41 -6.94 10.29
CA ARG A 10 4.31 -6.05 10.66
C ARG A 10 3.12 -6.30 9.74
N VAL A 11 2.04 -6.83 10.29
CA VAL A 11 0.87 -7.25 9.48
C VAL A 11 -0.40 -6.47 9.83
N PHE A 12 -1.32 -6.46 8.88
CA PHE A 12 -2.63 -5.83 8.97
C PHE A 12 -3.65 -6.59 8.11
N VAL A 13 -4.93 -6.34 8.37
CA VAL A 13 -6.04 -6.87 7.56
C VAL A 13 -6.42 -5.85 6.51
N ALA A 14 -6.33 -6.23 5.24
CA ALA A 14 -6.71 -5.42 4.09
C ALA A 14 -8.06 -5.85 3.53
N CYS A 15 -8.89 -4.89 3.13
CA CYS A 15 -10.04 -5.10 2.27
C CYS A 15 -9.71 -4.53 0.89
N GLU A 16 -9.74 -5.37 -0.14
CA GLU A 16 -9.55 -4.92 -1.51
C GLU A 16 -10.69 -3.99 -1.94
N VAL A 17 -10.33 -2.94 -2.66
CA VAL A 17 -11.32 -2.03 -3.22
C VAL A 17 -11.83 -2.57 -4.57
N PRO A 18 -13.12 -2.34 -4.91
CA PRO A 18 -13.67 -2.72 -6.20
C PRO A 18 -12.88 -2.16 -7.39
N ALA A 19 -12.93 -2.85 -8.52
CA ALA A 19 -12.17 -2.50 -9.72
C ALA A 19 -12.47 -1.08 -10.24
N GLU A 20 -13.72 -0.61 -10.10
CA GLU A 20 -14.12 0.75 -10.48
C GLU A 20 -13.43 1.82 -9.62
N VAL A 21 -13.20 1.54 -8.34
CA VAL A 21 -12.50 2.44 -7.42
C VAL A 21 -11.01 2.47 -7.79
N GLN A 22 -10.39 1.31 -8.04
CA GLN A 22 -9.00 1.24 -8.50
C GLN A 22 -8.79 2.02 -9.80
N ARG A 23 -9.71 1.88 -10.76
CA ARG A 23 -9.66 2.63 -12.03
C ARG A 23 -9.72 4.14 -11.79
N THR A 24 -10.64 4.60 -10.96
CA THR A 24 -10.80 6.03 -10.63
C THR A 24 -9.54 6.59 -9.97
N ILE A 25 -8.95 5.85 -9.04
CA ILE A 25 -7.70 6.26 -8.37
C ILE A 25 -6.55 6.33 -9.37
N ARG A 26 -6.46 5.39 -10.31
CA ARG A 26 -5.44 5.41 -11.39
C ARG A 26 -5.58 6.67 -12.24
N GLU A 27 -6.79 6.98 -12.70
CA GLU A 27 -7.05 8.16 -13.53
C GLU A 27 -6.66 9.47 -12.83
N ILE A 28 -6.96 9.60 -11.53
CA ILE A 28 -6.58 10.78 -10.74
C ILE A 28 -5.07 10.82 -10.55
N THR A 29 -4.45 9.69 -10.22
CA THR A 29 -3.00 9.57 -10.02
C THR A 29 -2.25 9.96 -11.29
N ASP A 30 -2.69 9.50 -12.46
CA ASP A 30 -2.05 9.81 -13.74
C ASP A 30 -2.17 11.30 -14.09
N LYS A 31 -3.30 11.94 -13.77
CA LYS A 31 -3.44 13.40 -13.91
C LYS A 31 -2.49 14.17 -13.00
N LEU A 32 -2.32 13.73 -11.74
CA LEU A 32 -1.44 14.40 -10.79
C LEU A 32 0.04 14.20 -11.14
N LYS A 33 0.41 13.03 -11.70
CA LYS A 33 1.76 12.75 -12.20
C LYS A 33 2.22 13.73 -13.27
N VAL A 34 1.31 14.22 -14.12
CA VAL A 34 1.66 15.22 -15.15
C VAL A 34 2.23 16.49 -14.51
N THR A 35 1.73 16.89 -13.35
CA THR A 35 2.15 18.12 -12.68
C THR A 35 3.27 17.88 -11.68
N SER A 36 3.23 16.78 -10.93
CA SER A 36 4.17 16.53 -9.83
C SER A 36 5.34 15.61 -10.20
N GLY A 37 5.31 14.98 -11.38
CA GLY A 37 6.40 14.12 -11.87
C GLY A 37 6.86 13.09 -10.83
N ASP A 38 8.18 12.98 -10.67
CA ASP A 38 8.84 12.08 -9.72
C ASP A 38 9.19 12.76 -8.38
N ASP A 39 8.76 14.01 -8.17
CA ASP A 39 9.02 14.75 -6.92
C ASP A 39 8.29 14.12 -5.72
N VAL A 40 7.33 13.22 -5.97
CA VAL A 40 6.59 12.47 -4.96
C VAL A 40 6.60 10.98 -5.25
N ARG A 41 6.54 10.16 -4.21
CA ARG A 41 6.44 8.71 -4.34
C ARG A 41 5.00 8.29 -4.62
N TRP A 42 4.76 7.76 -5.81
CA TRP A 42 3.46 7.21 -6.20
C TRP A 42 3.27 5.79 -5.67
N VAL A 43 2.11 5.53 -5.08
CA VAL A 43 1.66 4.17 -4.78
C VAL A 43 1.24 3.47 -6.08
N ARG A 44 1.43 2.15 -6.16
CA ARG A 44 0.93 1.38 -7.30
C ARG A 44 -0.60 1.30 -7.18
N PRO A 45 -1.37 1.65 -8.23
CA PRO A 45 -2.83 1.59 -8.15
C PRO A 45 -3.36 0.21 -7.74
N ASP A 46 -2.70 -0.86 -8.19
CA ASP A 46 -3.07 -2.25 -7.87
C ASP A 46 -2.76 -2.65 -6.41
N SER A 47 -2.02 -1.82 -5.67
CA SER A 47 -1.71 -2.05 -4.25
C SER A 47 -2.68 -1.34 -3.30
N VAL A 48 -3.66 -0.60 -3.84
CA VAL A 48 -4.61 0.18 -3.04
C VAL A 48 -5.62 -0.76 -2.39
N HIS A 49 -5.82 -0.55 -1.09
CA HIS A 49 -6.77 -1.28 -0.27
C HIS A 49 -7.24 -0.40 0.88
N VAL A 50 -8.30 -0.81 1.56
CA VAL A 50 -8.70 -0.22 2.84
C VAL A 50 -8.12 -1.08 3.95
N THR A 51 -7.28 -0.50 4.81
CA THR A 51 -6.81 -1.19 6.01
C THR A 51 -7.92 -1.21 7.05
N LEU A 52 -8.33 -2.39 7.48
CA LEU A 52 -9.38 -2.57 8.50
C LEU A 52 -8.80 -2.55 9.91
N LYS A 53 -7.67 -3.23 10.12
CA LYS A 53 -7.03 -3.37 11.44
C LYS A 53 -5.55 -3.65 11.31
N PHE A 54 -4.74 -2.94 12.08
CA PHE A 54 -3.33 -3.28 12.29
C PHE A 54 -3.22 -4.36 13.36
N LEU A 55 -2.44 -5.40 13.08
CA LEU A 55 -2.22 -6.52 14.02
C LEU A 55 -0.86 -6.43 14.72
N GLY A 56 0.04 -5.57 14.23
CA GLY A 56 1.35 -5.35 14.85
C GLY A 56 2.39 -6.32 14.33
N GLU A 57 3.43 -6.55 15.12
CA GLU A 57 4.51 -7.49 14.82
C GLU A 57 4.06 -8.92 15.14
N VAL A 58 4.20 -9.80 14.16
CA VAL A 58 4.00 -11.25 14.29
C VAL A 58 5.28 -11.98 13.90
N PRO A 59 5.62 -13.09 14.57
CA PRO A 59 6.73 -13.95 14.19
C PRO A 59 6.55 -14.61 12.81
#